data_AF-A0A2E7CHX9-F1
#
_entry.id   AF-A0A2E7CHX9-F1
#
_cell.length_a   1.000
_cell.length_b   1.000
_cell.length_c   1.000
_cell.angle_alpha   90.00
_cell.angle_beta   90.00
_cell.angle_gamma   90.00
#
_symmetry.space_group_name_H-M   'P 1'
#
loop_
_entity.id
_entity.type
_entity.pdbx_description
1 polymer ?
#
loop_
_entity_poly.entity_id
_entity_poly.type
_entity_poly.pdbx_seq_one_letter_code
_entity_poly.pdbx_strand_id
1 'polypeptide(L)'
;MISLFLLSTTALAWNHTYRLWNREQLPLKWYMSDYRMPGSSSALDQDYQLDVITKSYENWVLDVPCAQLSHEYMGIREGHSDCPEDTLPEDCIRESRSSSDLMNTFYYDDPAEEQGAGVLGVTYTVTTGQVAFRRDGNEYYYASDSDIVFSKDVGWINSDQVGNACNGTPIEAVATHEIGHQWGMGHSCEENDVTSGNCEGDDLFNANMFWSAPECSRFNPELVFTSDDVEGMNALYGPYATFEASSETYGGVPLEVCFELSSTSAISQVNWSFGDGTDPQTISLPEDPTDEDYTICHEYEEKGQFTVNVTIQGESDDCGSWEYTDRQRAMVVACEPPAAAEGFDGMFSYTPDEGLIYQMVNQADTTVYGCIDRVQWDVLKGDELIQSVSAWSPKIEFPEEDTDYRVILNLGGPGGVHAEELTIRSTFIKPDSACSVVTTDPKEMFLIGLLTLLPVAVRRRKQIS
;
A
#
# COMPACT_ATOMS: atom_id res chain seq x y z
N MET A 1 -29.81 16.27 -2.55
CA MET A 1 -28.99 15.96 -3.73
C MET A 1 -28.42 14.58 -3.50
N ILE A 2 -28.67 13.65 -4.42
CA ILE A 2 -28.13 12.30 -4.35
C ILE A 2 -26.67 12.44 -4.79
N SER A 3 -25.72 12.36 -3.86
CA SER A 3 -24.31 12.21 -4.20
C SER A 3 -24.18 10.95 -5.03
N LEU A 4 -23.90 11.17 -6.31
CA LEU A 4 -23.45 10.14 -7.22
C LEU A 4 -22.09 9.69 -6.65
N PHE A 5 -22.06 8.57 -5.93
CA PHE A 5 -20.82 7.83 -5.75
C PHE A 5 -20.38 7.44 -7.15
N LEU A 6 -19.44 8.22 -7.70
CA LEU A 6 -18.61 7.77 -8.81
C LEU A 6 -17.96 6.49 -8.32
N LEU A 7 -18.44 5.37 -8.88
CA LEU A 7 -17.73 4.11 -8.81
C LEU A 7 -16.32 4.41 -9.30
N SER A 8 -15.34 4.19 -8.42
CA SER A 8 -13.92 4.29 -8.76
C SER A 8 -13.69 3.62 -10.09
N THR A 9 -13.03 4.32 -11.02
CA THR A 9 -12.29 3.68 -12.11
C THR A 9 -11.45 2.55 -11.49
N THR A 10 -11.17 1.49 -12.24
CA THR A 10 -10.25 0.44 -11.79
C THR A 10 -8.98 1.14 -11.29
N ALA A 11 -8.81 1.18 -9.97
CA ALA A 11 -7.89 2.10 -9.33
C ALA A 11 -6.48 1.68 -9.72
N LEU A 12 -5.83 2.53 -10.52
CA LEU A 12 -4.41 2.52 -10.89
C LEU A 12 -4.01 1.24 -11.63
N ALA A 13 -3.91 1.31 -12.95
CA ALA A 13 -3.30 0.26 -13.75
C ALA A 13 -1.77 0.27 -13.63
N TRP A 14 -1.15 1.18 -12.88
CA TRP A 14 0.30 1.28 -12.71
C TRP A 14 0.82 0.71 -11.39
N ASN A 15 2.12 0.40 -11.37
CA ASN A 15 2.89 0.03 -10.18
C ASN A 15 4.23 0.80 -10.17
N HIS A 16 5.04 0.70 -9.12
CA HIS A 16 6.38 1.32 -9.05
C HIS A 16 7.47 0.28 -8.73
N THR A 17 8.70 0.55 -9.17
CA THR A 17 9.90 -0.22 -8.81
C THR A 17 10.49 0.16 -7.46
N TYR A 18 9.93 1.19 -6.81
CA TYR A 18 10.42 1.83 -5.58
C TYR A 18 11.77 2.53 -5.72
N ARG A 19 12.18 2.85 -6.95
CA ARG A 19 13.44 3.53 -7.28
C ARG A 19 13.09 4.79 -8.07
N LEU A 20 13.66 5.93 -7.70
CA LEU A 20 13.45 7.18 -8.41
C LEU A 20 14.68 8.08 -8.37
N TRP A 21 14.74 9.04 -9.26
CA TRP A 21 15.80 10.04 -9.32
C TRP A 21 15.55 11.21 -8.35
N ASN A 22 16.62 11.72 -7.74
CA ASN A 22 16.53 12.99 -7.00
C ASN A 22 16.33 14.14 -8.00
N ARG A 23 15.28 14.94 -7.78
CA ARG A 23 14.93 16.08 -8.64
C ARG A 23 16.03 17.14 -8.71
N GLU A 24 16.84 17.29 -7.66
CA GLU A 24 18.00 18.20 -7.66
C GLU A 24 19.13 17.75 -8.61
N GLN A 25 19.08 16.51 -9.09
CA GLN A 25 20.06 15.95 -10.03
C GLN A 25 19.58 15.99 -11.49
N LEU A 26 18.40 16.55 -11.74
CA LEU A 26 17.90 16.76 -13.09
C LEU A 26 18.60 17.96 -13.76
N PRO A 27 18.79 17.96 -15.08
CA PRO A 27 18.33 16.96 -16.05
C PRO A 27 19.06 15.61 -15.93
N LEU A 28 18.34 14.51 -16.12
CA LEU A 28 18.91 13.17 -16.15
C LEU A 28 19.83 13.04 -17.36
N LYS A 29 21.13 12.92 -17.09
CA LYS A 29 22.16 12.79 -18.11
C LYS A 29 22.21 11.36 -18.61
N TRP A 30 22.19 11.20 -19.92
CA TRP A 30 22.26 9.88 -20.54
C TRP A 30 23.17 9.84 -21.76
N TYR A 31 23.64 8.64 -22.05
CA TYR A 31 24.60 8.35 -23.11
C TYR A 31 24.08 7.23 -24.00
N MET A 32 24.57 7.20 -25.23
CA MET A 32 24.38 6.07 -26.12
C MET A 32 25.70 5.30 -26.21
N SER A 33 25.65 3.98 -26.18
CA SER A 33 26.82 3.17 -26.53
C SER A 33 27.25 3.41 -27.98
N ASP A 34 28.50 3.11 -28.32
CA ASP A 34 29.01 3.15 -29.69
C ASP A 34 28.56 1.96 -30.55
N TYR A 35 27.69 1.09 -30.03
CA TYR A 35 27.12 -0.04 -30.74
C TYR A 35 26.13 0.40 -31.83
N ARG A 36 26.26 -0.18 -33.04
CA ARG A 36 25.40 0.10 -34.20
C ARG A 36 24.65 -1.17 -34.58
N MET A 37 23.34 -1.10 -34.79
CA MET A 37 22.54 -2.25 -35.19
C MET A 37 23.15 -2.95 -36.43
N PRO A 38 23.47 -4.27 -36.36
CA PRO A 38 24.08 -4.98 -37.47
C PRO A 38 23.08 -5.13 -38.64
N GLY A 39 23.50 -4.69 -39.84
CA GLY A 39 22.70 -4.78 -41.07
C GLY A 39 22.11 -3.45 -41.58
N SER A 40 22.33 -2.33 -40.87
CA SER A 40 21.98 -1.00 -41.37
C SER A 40 23.12 -0.43 -42.23
N SER A 41 22.79 -0.01 -43.45
CA SER A 41 23.79 0.41 -44.45
C SER A 41 23.96 1.93 -44.56
N SER A 42 23.64 2.73 -43.53
CA SER A 42 23.83 4.18 -43.62
C SER A 42 23.98 4.88 -42.28
N ALA A 43 24.74 5.98 -42.28
CA ALA A 43 24.87 6.93 -41.18
C ALA A 43 23.54 7.56 -40.67
N LEU A 44 22.40 7.19 -41.27
CA LEU A 44 21.03 7.55 -40.86
C LEU A 44 20.54 6.74 -39.63
N ASP A 45 21.32 5.76 -39.17
CA ASP A 45 20.91 4.79 -38.13
C ASP A 45 21.20 5.27 -36.70
N GLN A 46 22.31 6.00 -36.50
CA GLN A 46 22.64 6.58 -35.19
C GLN A 46 21.76 7.79 -34.85
N ASP A 47 21.43 8.60 -35.87
CA ASP A 47 20.48 9.71 -35.74
C ASP A 47 19.08 9.17 -35.40
N TYR A 48 18.70 8.03 -36.00
CA TYR A 48 17.43 7.37 -35.69
C TYR A 48 17.39 6.81 -34.26
N GLN A 49 18.43 6.09 -33.81
CA GLN A 49 18.52 5.61 -32.43
C GLN A 49 18.43 6.75 -31.41
N LEU A 50 19.12 7.86 -31.68
CA LEU A 50 19.05 9.08 -30.86
C LEU A 50 17.65 9.70 -30.88
N ASP A 51 17.02 9.82 -32.05
CA ASP A 51 15.65 10.34 -32.21
C ASP A 51 14.63 9.50 -31.44
N VAL A 52 14.71 8.16 -31.52
CA VAL A 52 13.83 7.24 -30.79
C VAL A 52 13.93 7.46 -29.28
N ILE A 53 15.15 7.46 -28.73
CA ILE A 53 15.34 7.65 -27.28
C ILE A 53 14.91 9.05 -26.85
N THR A 54 15.19 10.06 -27.67
CA THR A 54 14.77 11.44 -27.39
C THR A 54 13.25 11.55 -27.32
N LYS A 55 12.52 11.05 -28.32
CA LYS A 55 11.06 11.01 -28.32
C LYS A 55 10.48 10.20 -27.16
N SER A 56 11.11 9.07 -26.86
CA SER A 56 10.67 8.21 -25.75
C SER A 56 10.80 8.89 -24.40
N TYR A 57 11.85 9.70 -24.19
CA TYR A 57 11.94 10.58 -23.01
C TYR A 57 10.91 11.71 -23.05
N GLU A 58 10.67 12.32 -24.22
CA GLU A 58 9.71 13.42 -24.38
C GLU A 58 8.29 13.01 -23.99
N ASN A 59 7.87 11.76 -24.24
CA ASN A 59 6.60 11.22 -23.74
C ASN A 59 6.47 11.38 -22.21
N TRP A 60 7.52 11.08 -21.45
CA TRP A 60 7.50 11.21 -19.99
C TRP A 60 7.65 12.65 -19.49
N VAL A 61 8.43 13.48 -20.19
CA VAL A 61 8.74 14.85 -19.76
C VAL A 61 7.64 15.84 -20.13
N LEU A 62 7.07 15.73 -21.34
CA LEU A 62 6.11 16.68 -21.86
C LEU A 62 4.67 16.36 -21.42
N ASP A 63 4.33 15.07 -21.36
CA ASP A 63 2.96 14.66 -21.04
C ASP A 63 2.72 14.52 -19.52
N VAL A 64 3.78 14.60 -18.70
CA VAL A 64 3.70 14.63 -17.22
C VAL A 64 4.33 15.92 -16.65
N PRO A 65 3.77 17.09 -16.93
CA PRO A 65 4.41 18.35 -16.59
C PRO A 65 4.55 18.57 -15.08
N CYS A 66 3.61 18.00 -14.30
CA CYS A 66 3.64 17.99 -12.84
C CYS A 66 4.86 17.26 -12.24
N ALA A 67 5.42 16.28 -12.95
CA ALA A 67 6.62 15.57 -12.52
C ALA A 67 7.88 16.41 -12.69
N GLN A 68 7.83 17.49 -13.49
CA GLN A 68 8.94 18.42 -13.76
C GLN A 68 10.25 17.69 -14.11
N LEU A 69 10.13 16.61 -14.89
CA LEU A 69 11.25 15.81 -15.34
C LEU A 69 12.04 16.54 -16.43
N SER A 70 13.30 16.19 -16.59
CA SER A 70 14.11 16.67 -17.71
C SER A 70 15.27 15.72 -17.96
N HIS A 71 15.78 15.71 -19.19
CA HIS A 71 16.89 14.87 -19.61
C HIS A 71 17.89 15.65 -20.46
N GLU A 72 19.13 15.16 -20.52
CA GLU A 72 20.21 15.75 -21.31
C GLU A 72 21.02 14.64 -21.98
N TYR A 73 21.09 14.67 -23.32
CA TYR A 73 21.94 13.76 -24.07
C TYR A 73 23.40 14.23 -24.02
N MET A 74 24.28 13.36 -23.53
CA MET A 74 25.68 13.67 -23.27
C MET A 74 26.63 13.19 -24.37
N GLY A 75 26.17 12.36 -25.30
CA GLY A 75 26.96 11.84 -26.42
C GLY A 75 27.17 10.33 -26.38
N ILE A 76 28.19 9.89 -27.12
CA ILE A 76 28.52 8.47 -27.31
C ILE A 76 29.58 8.01 -26.32
N ARG A 77 29.37 6.84 -25.73
CA ARG A 77 30.36 6.11 -24.94
C ARG A 77 31.08 5.08 -25.82
N GLU A 78 32.36 5.34 -26.08
CA GLU A 78 33.23 4.39 -26.78
C GLU A 78 33.53 3.15 -25.93
N GLY A 79 33.84 2.02 -26.58
CA GLY A 79 34.31 0.79 -25.92
C GLY A 79 33.23 -0.29 -25.72
N HIS A 80 32.03 -0.06 -26.23
CA HIS A 80 30.87 -0.95 -26.11
C HIS A 80 30.35 -1.41 -27.49
N SER A 81 31.10 -1.11 -28.56
CA SER A 81 30.75 -1.43 -29.95
C SER A 81 31.12 -2.86 -30.34
N ASP A 82 30.50 -3.30 -31.45
CA ASP A 82 30.81 -4.58 -32.06
C ASP A 82 32.29 -4.68 -32.43
N CYS A 83 32.83 -5.87 -32.29
CA CYS A 83 34.23 -6.11 -32.58
C CYS A 83 34.60 -5.67 -34.00
N PRO A 84 35.79 -5.09 -34.22
CA PRO A 84 36.29 -4.87 -35.58
C PRO A 84 36.12 -6.15 -36.41
N GLU A 85 35.73 -6.01 -37.68
CA GLU A 85 35.38 -7.12 -38.60
C GLU A 85 36.46 -8.23 -38.68
N ASP A 86 37.70 -7.89 -38.30
CA ASP A 86 38.88 -8.75 -38.29
C ASP A 86 39.22 -9.38 -36.91
N THR A 87 38.42 -9.13 -35.87
CA THR A 87 38.64 -9.64 -34.50
C THR A 87 37.83 -10.91 -34.28
N LEU A 88 38.48 -11.96 -33.79
CA LEU A 88 37.77 -13.19 -33.42
C LEU A 88 36.80 -12.92 -32.27
N PRO A 89 35.61 -13.53 -32.23
CA PRO A 89 34.63 -13.30 -31.16
C PRO A 89 35.18 -13.52 -29.74
N GLU A 90 36.16 -14.42 -29.60
CA GLU A 90 36.86 -14.73 -28.34
C GLU A 90 37.93 -13.72 -27.92
N ASP A 91 38.41 -12.89 -28.86
CA ASP A 91 39.35 -11.79 -28.63
C ASP A 91 38.64 -10.44 -28.44
N CYS A 92 37.30 -10.47 -28.47
CA CYS A 92 36.47 -9.29 -28.28
C CYS A 92 36.33 -8.95 -26.79
N ILE A 93 36.94 -7.85 -26.36
CA ILE A 93 36.60 -7.25 -25.07
C ILE A 93 35.30 -6.49 -25.29
N ARG A 94 34.17 -7.17 -25.08
CA ARG A 94 32.87 -6.52 -24.97
C ARG A 94 32.77 -6.00 -23.54
N GLU A 95 32.99 -4.70 -23.34
CA GLU A 95 32.76 -4.14 -22.01
C GLU A 95 31.25 -4.20 -21.72
N SER A 96 30.87 -5.09 -20.81
CA SER A 96 29.53 -5.15 -20.25
C SER A 96 29.15 -3.81 -19.62
N ARG A 97 27.84 -3.59 -19.47
CA ARG A 97 27.34 -2.45 -18.72
C ARG A 97 27.95 -2.43 -17.31
N SER A 98 28.17 -1.24 -16.76
CA SER A 98 28.71 -1.08 -15.41
C SER A 98 27.67 -0.46 -14.51
N SER A 99 27.16 -1.25 -13.57
CA SER A 99 26.12 -0.83 -12.63
C SER A 99 26.58 0.18 -11.55
N SER A 100 27.69 0.88 -11.79
CA SER A 100 28.34 1.77 -10.81
C SER A 100 29.21 2.85 -11.45
N ASP A 101 29.10 3.07 -12.76
CA ASP A 101 29.87 4.12 -13.42
C ASP A 101 29.18 5.50 -13.35
N LEU A 102 27.94 5.53 -12.84
CA LEU A 102 27.06 6.69 -12.71
C LEU A 102 26.65 7.28 -14.06
N MET A 103 26.65 6.45 -15.11
CA MET A 103 26.46 6.88 -16.49
C MET A 103 25.29 6.11 -17.09
N ASN A 104 24.11 6.72 -17.09
CA ASN A 104 22.91 6.10 -17.64
C ASN A 104 23.08 5.85 -19.14
N THR A 105 23.24 4.60 -19.55
CA THR A 105 23.64 4.27 -20.93
C THR A 105 22.64 3.36 -21.62
N PHE A 106 22.33 3.71 -22.88
CA PHE A 106 21.53 2.87 -23.76
C PHE A 106 22.43 1.96 -24.61
N TYR A 107 22.13 0.67 -24.60
CA TYR A 107 22.80 -0.38 -25.36
C TYR A 107 21.83 -1.00 -26.33
N TYR A 108 22.20 -1.05 -27.60
CA TYR A 108 21.44 -1.72 -28.65
C TYR A 108 22.01 -3.10 -28.92
N ASP A 109 21.16 -4.06 -29.28
CA ASP A 109 21.55 -5.42 -29.71
C ASP A 109 22.31 -6.25 -28.64
N ASP A 110 22.09 -5.95 -27.35
CA ASP A 110 22.64 -6.69 -26.21
C ASP A 110 24.10 -7.17 -26.43
N PRO A 111 25.06 -6.24 -26.58
CA PRO A 111 26.39 -6.57 -27.06
C PRO A 111 27.11 -7.58 -26.15
N ALA A 112 26.86 -7.49 -24.85
CA ALA A 112 27.44 -8.37 -23.85
C ALA A 112 26.66 -9.69 -23.64
N GLU A 113 25.60 -9.94 -24.40
CA GLU A 113 24.74 -11.13 -24.33
C GLU A 113 24.19 -11.40 -22.92
N GLU A 114 23.71 -10.33 -22.27
CA GLU A 114 23.24 -10.35 -20.90
C GLU A 114 21.75 -10.73 -20.79
N GLN A 115 21.00 -10.69 -21.89
CA GLN A 115 19.57 -10.95 -21.91
C GLN A 115 19.21 -12.38 -22.31
N GLY A 116 18.10 -12.86 -21.76
CA GLY A 116 17.50 -14.15 -22.15
C GLY A 116 16.67 -14.05 -23.42
N ALA A 117 16.39 -15.19 -24.05
CA ALA A 117 15.51 -15.26 -25.21
C ALA A 117 14.09 -14.75 -24.88
N GLY A 118 13.51 -13.94 -25.77
CA GLY A 118 12.16 -13.39 -25.63
C GLY A 118 12.06 -12.09 -24.84
N VAL A 119 13.17 -11.58 -24.32
CA VAL A 119 13.27 -10.24 -23.71
C VAL A 119 13.36 -9.21 -24.84
N LEU A 120 12.65 -8.08 -24.70
CA LEU A 120 12.68 -6.97 -25.66
C LEU A 120 13.65 -5.87 -25.23
N GLY A 121 13.63 -5.53 -23.94
CA GLY A 121 14.55 -4.62 -23.29
C GLY A 121 14.65 -4.94 -21.80
N VAL A 122 15.64 -4.37 -21.14
CA VAL A 122 15.76 -4.40 -19.68
C VAL A 122 16.38 -3.10 -19.18
N THR A 123 15.72 -2.47 -18.21
CA THR A 123 16.27 -1.40 -17.40
C THR A 123 16.94 -1.90 -16.12
N TYR A 124 18.22 -1.58 -15.95
CA TYR A 124 19.05 -1.96 -14.83
C TYR A 124 19.33 -0.77 -13.92
N THR A 125 18.38 -0.41 -13.06
CA THR A 125 18.54 0.70 -12.10
C THR A 125 19.16 0.25 -10.78
N VAL A 126 20.19 0.94 -10.31
CA VAL A 126 20.82 0.78 -9.00
C VAL A 126 20.46 1.96 -8.09
N THR A 127 20.29 1.68 -6.80
CA THR A 127 19.96 2.69 -5.79
C THR A 127 21.17 3.07 -4.93
N THR A 128 21.20 4.32 -4.49
CA THR A 128 22.10 4.83 -3.44
C THR A 128 21.89 4.16 -2.07
N GLY A 129 20.72 3.57 -1.84
CA GLY A 129 20.26 3.07 -0.53
C GLY A 129 19.69 4.16 0.39
N GLN A 130 19.71 5.43 -0.03
CA GLN A 130 19.07 6.53 0.68
C GLN A 130 17.56 6.51 0.40
N VAL A 131 16.75 6.52 1.47
CA VAL A 131 15.29 6.66 1.37
C VAL A 131 14.96 8.08 0.90
N ALA A 132 14.18 8.17 -0.18
CA ALA A 132 13.62 9.40 -0.71
C ALA A 132 12.37 9.81 0.09
N PHE A 133 11.38 8.93 0.12
CA PHE A 133 10.16 9.12 0.91
C PHE A 133 9.51 7.76 1.22
N ARG A 134 8.49 7.78 2.09
CA ARG A 134 7.64 6.63 2.38
C ARG A 134 6.23 6.92 1.92
N ARG A 135 5.61 5.96 1.22
CA ARG A 135 4.25 6.09 0.71
C ARG A 135 3.56 4.72 0.72
N ASP A 136 2.34 4.66 1.23
CA ASP A 136 1.51 3.45 1.28
C ASP A 136 2.22 2.24 1.94
N GLY A 137 3.07 2.51 2.95
CA GLY A 137 3.86 1.50 3.64
C GLY A 137 5.12 1.03 2.90
N ASN A 138 5.40 1.59 1.72
CA ASN A 138 6.60 1.29 0.94
C ASN A 138 7.66 2.39 1.12
N GLU A 139 8.93 2.00 1.15
CA GLU A 139 10.06 2.94 1.11
C GLU A 139 10.53 3.09 -0.34
N TYR A 140 10.67 4.33 -0.79
CA TYR A 140 11.21 4.66 -2.10
C TYR A 140 12.66 5.11 -1.94
N TYR A 141 13.55 4.70 -2.85
CA TYR A 141 14.98 4.95 -2.75
C TYR A 141 15.52 5.75 -3.92
N TYR A 142 16.48 6.64 -3.66
CA TYR A 142 17.14 7.38 -4.72
C TYR A 142 18.01 6.47 -5.59
N ALA A 143 17.77 6.52 -6.90
CA ALA A 143 18.61 5.93 -7.94
C ALA A 143 19.98 6.63 -8.01
N SER A 144 20.99 5.88 -8.39
CA SER A 144 22.34 6.39 -8.65
C SER A 144 22.81 6.18 -10.08
N ASP A 145 22.27 5.15 -10.74
CA ASP A 145 22.73 4.65 -12.03
C ASP A 145 21.60 3.82 -12.67
N SER A 146 21.41 3.92 -13.98
CA SER A 146 20.42 3.14 -14.71
C SER A 146 20.81 2.96 -16.17
N ASP A 147 21.11 1.73 -16.54
CA ASP A 147 21.40 1.33 -17.92
C ASP A 147 20.19 0.66 -18.57
N ILE A 148 19.98 0.90 -19.86
CA ILE A 148 18.91 0.26 -20.64
C ILE A 148 19.54 -0.54 -21.77
N VAL A 149 19.23 -1.83 -21.84
CA VAL A 149 19.74 -2.72 -22.88
C VAL A 149 18.56 -3.18 -23.73
N PHE A 150 18.63 -3.04 -25.05
CA PHE A 150 17.67 -3.60 -26.00
C PHE A 150 18.19 -4.92 -26.56
N SER A 151 17.28 -5.86 -26.77
CA SER A 151 17.59 -7.20 -27.21
C SER A 151 18.09 -7.28 -28.66
N LYS A 152 18.92 -8.29 -28.93
CA LYS A 152 19.44 -8.63 -30.26
C LYS A 152 18.53 -9.48 -31.12
N ASP A 153 17.64 -10.24 -30.47
CA ASP A 153 16.83 -11.26 -31.12
C ASP A 153 15.44 -10.72 -31.56
N VAL A 154 15.36 -9.41 -31.85
CA VAL A 154 14.10 -8.70 -32.14
C VAL A 154 14.17 -8.00 -33.49
N GLY A 155 13.17 -8.23 -34.33
CA GLY A 155 12.99 -7.48 -35.57
C GLY A 155 12.40 -6.09 -35.28
N TRP A 156 13.26 -5.11 -35.00
CA TRP A 156 12.83 -3.74 -34.71
C TRP A 156 12.22 -3.05 -35.94
N ILE A 157 11.14 -2.30 -35.72
CA ILE A 157 10.51 -1.42 -36.72
C ILE A 157 10.33 -0.02 -36.15
N ASN A 158 10.29 0.96 -37.05
CA ASN A 158 9.98 2.34 -36.71
C ASN A 158 8.47 2.50 -36.49
N SER A 159 8.09 3.46 -35.64
CA SER A 159 6.69 3.76 -35.35
C SER A 159 5.86 4.10 -36.60
N ASP A 160 6.47 4.77 -37.60
CA ASP A 160 5.81 5.06 -38.89
C ASP A 160 5.52 3.80 -39.73
N GLN A 161 6.15 2.66 -39.41
CA GLN A 161 5.97 1.38 -40.10
C GLN A 161 4.87 0.51 -39.49
N VAL A 162 4.20 0.98 -38.43
CA VAL A 162 3.11 0.29 -37.72
C VAL A 162 1.85 0.10 -38.60
N GLY A 163 1.81 0.60 -39.83
CA GLY A 163 0.71 0.41 -40.79
C GLY A 163 0.82 -0.76 -41.79
N ASN A 164 -0.28 -1.51 -41.93
CA ASN A 164 -0.69 -2.45 -43.01
C ASN A 164 0.08 -3.78 -43.25
N ALA A 165 1.24 -4.06 -42.66
CA ALA A 165 1.90 -5.38 -42.86
C ALA A 165 2.73 -5.93 -41.67
N CYS A 166 2.64 -5.32 -40.48
CA CYS A 166 3.20 -5.75 -39.19
C CYS A 166 4.14 -6.98 -39.20
N ASN A 167 5.43 -6.76 -39.45
CA ASN A 167 6.47 -7.77 -39.32
C ASN A 167 7.64 -7.20 -38.49
N GLY A 168 7.41 -7.00 -37.19
CA GLY A 168 8.40 -6.52 -36.24
C GLY A 168 7.80 -5.88 -34.98
N THR A 169 8.68 -5.39 -34.10
CA THR A 169 8.36 -4.77 -32.81
C THR A 169 8.70 -3.28 -32.84
N PRO A 170 7.77 -2.37 -32.49
CA PRO A 170 8.05 -0.93 -32.49
C PRO A 170 9.04 -0.58 -31.37
N ILE A 171 10.23 -0.10 -31.74
CA ILE A 171 11.29 0.17 -30.76
C ILE A 171 10.99 1.36 -29.86
N GLU A 172 10.28 2.38 -30.34
CA GLU A 172 9.90 3.55 -29.54
C GLU A 172 8.98 3.17 -28.38
N ALA A 173 8.08 2.20 -28.57
CA ALA A 173 7.23 1.71 -27.49
C ALA A 173 8.04 1.00 -26.42
N VAL A 174 8.96 0.12 -26.81
CA VAL A 174 9.85 -0.59 -25.87
C VAL A 174 10.77 0.41 -25.17
N ALA A 175 11.35 1.37 -25.89
CA ALA A 175 12.18 2.41 -25.29
C ALA A 175 11.38 3.28 -24.30
N THR A 176 10.14 3.67 -24.64
CA THR A 176 9.26 4.43 -23.72
C THR A 176 8.94 3.61 -22.47
N HIS A 177 8.67 2.31 -22.60
CA HIS A 177 8.47 1.38 -21.49
C HIS A 177 9.71 1.26 -20.59
N GLU A 178 10.89 0.98 -21.15
CA GLU A 178 12.13 0.83 -20.39
C GLU A 178 12.52 2.16 -19.69
N ILE A 179 12.30 3.30 -20.34
CA ILE A 179 12.49 4.62 -19.72
C ILE A 179 11.49 4.82 -18.56
N GLY A 180 10.28 4.28 -18.66
CA GLY A 180 9.35 4.22 -17.53
C GLY A 180 9.97 3.53 -16.32
N HIS A 181 10.59 2.36 -16.50
CA HIS A 181 11.35 1.69 -15.44
C HIS A 181 12.52 2.52 -14.90
N GLN A 182 13.20 3.28 -15.77
CA GLN A 182 14.31 4.15 -15.39
C GLN A 182 13.84 5.31 -14.51
N TRP A 183 12.63 5.81 -14.77
CA TRP A 183 11.96 6.79 -13.93
C TRP A 183 11.34 6.19 -12.67
N GLY A 184 11.08 4.89 -12.64
CA GLY A 184 10.59 4.20 -11.44
C GLY A 184 9.23 3.54 -11.60
N MET A 185 8.60 3.62 -12.77
CA MET A 185 7.39 2.88 -13.08
C MET A 185 7.66 1.38 -13.08
N GLY A 186 6.81 0.60 -12.45
CA GLY A 186 6.81 -0.85 -12.48
C GLY A 186 5.73 -1.36 -13.43
N HIS A 187 5.73 -2.67 -13.68
CA HIS A 187 4.70 -3.24 -14.53
C HIS A 187 3.31 -3.13 -13.91
N SER A 188 2.33 -2.79 -14.75
CA SER A 188 0.91 -2.83 -14.45
C SER A 188 0.46 -4.21 -13.98
N CYS A 189 0.99 -5.24 -14.63
CA CYS A 189 0.77 -6.65 -14.35
C CYS A 189 1.98 -7.44 -14.78
N GLU A 190 2.28 -8.53 -14.07
CA GLU A 190 3.30 -9.49 -14.48
C GLU A 190 2.69 -10.72 -15.19
N GLU A 191 3.52 -11.55 -15.82
CA GLU A 191 3.10 -12.81 -16.46
C GLU A 191 2.27 -13.70 -15.51
N ASN A 192 2.66 -13.75 -14.23
CA ASN A 192 1.94 -14.52 -13.21
C ASN A 192 0.54 -13.96 -12.91
N ASP A 193 0.34 -12.64 -13.03
CA ASP A 193 -0.95 -12.00 -12.80
C ASP A 193 -1.92 -12.26 -13.95
N VAL A 194 -1.40 -12.27 -15.19
CA VAL A 194 -2.17 -12.66 -16.37
C VAL A 194 -2.56 -14.14 -16.30
N THR A 195 -1.61 -15.03 -16.03
CA THR A 195 -1.87 -16.47 -15.98
C THR A 195 -2.79 -16.89 -14.83
N SER A 196 -2.87 -16.08 -13.77
CA SER A 196 -3.79 -16.30 -12.63
C SER A 196 -5.15 -15.62 -12.79
N GLY A 197 -5.39 -14.88 -13.89
CA GLY A 197 -6.65 -14.17 -14.13
C GLY A 197 -6.85 -12.91 -13.28
N ASN A 198 -5.77 -12.37 -12.71
CA ASN A 198 -5.79 -11.14 -11.91
C ASN A 198 -5.62 -9.88 -12.77
N CYS A 199 -5.29 -10.03 -14.05
CA CYS A 199 -5.07 -8.94 -14.99
C CYS A 199 -5.93 -9.10 -16.26
N GLU A 200 -7.25 -9.01 -16.11
CA GLU A 200 -8.23 -9.22 -17.20
C GLU A 200 -8.84 -7.93 -17.75
N GLY A 201 -8.50 -6.76 -17.18
CA GLY A 201 -9.02 -5.47 -17.63
C GLY A 201 -8.36 -5.01 -18.93
N ASP A 202 -9.17 -4.49 -19.87
CA ASP A 202 -8.66 -3.94 -21.14
C ASP A 202 -7.68 -2.77 -20.91
N ASP A 203 -7.91 -1.96 -19.87
CA ASP A 203 -7.03 -0.83 -19.51
C ASP A 203 -5.65 -1.31 -19.06
N LEU A 204 -5.56 -2.44 -18.35
CA LEU A 204 -4.29 -3.04 -17.91
C LEU A 204 -3.49 -3.65 -19.07
N PHE A 205 -4.18 -4.31 -20.00
CA PHE A 205 -3.54 -4.97 -21.16
C PHE A 205 -2.97 -3.95 -22.16
N ASN A 206 -3.56 -2.77 -22.25
CA ASN A 206 -3.12 -1.73 -23.16
C ASN A 206 -2.22 -0.68 -22.48
N ALA A 207 -1.92 -0.83 -21.19
CA ALA A 207 -1.02 0.06 -20.48
C ALA A 207 0.39 0.01 -21.09
N ASN A 208 1.07 1.16 -21.15
CA ASN A 208 2.46 1.23 -21.61
C ASN A 208 3.36 0.29 -20.79
N MET A 209 3.14 0.25 -19.48
CA MET A 209 3.88 -0.56 -18.52
C MET A 209 3.37 -2.01 -18.41
N PHE A 210 2.60 -2.52 -19.36
CA PHE A 210 2.27 -3.94 -19.39
C PHE A 210 3.51 -4.78 -19.70
N TRP A 211 3.74 -5.88 -18.97
CA TRP A 211 4.98 -6.69 -19.03
C TRP A 211 5.34 -7.27 -20.41
N SER A 212 4.43 -7.23 -21.38
CA SER A 212 4.65 -7.77 -22.72
C SER A 212 4.19 -6.79 -23.78
N ALA A 213 4.89 -6.74 -24.91
CA ALA A 213 4.44 -5.94 -26.04
C ALA A 213 3.14 -6.54 -26.62
N PRO A 214 2.14 -5.71 -26.93
CA PRO A 214 0.96 -6.17 -27.66
C PRO A 214 1.37 -6.65 -29.06
N GLU A 215 0.59 -7.57 -29.64
CA GLU A 215 0.73 -7.90 -31.06
C GLU A 215 0.67 -6.61 -31.88
N CYS A 216 1.56 -6.44 -32.87
CA CYS A 216 1.63 -5.20 -33.67
C CYS A 216 0.27 -4.79 -34.27
N SER A 217 -0.61 -5.73 -34.62
CA SER A 217 -1.97 -5.44 -35.10
C SER A 217 -2.93 -4.86 -34.05
N ARG A 218 -2.57 -4.95 -32.77
CA ARG A 218 -3.30 -4.39 -31.62
C ARG A 218 -2.60 -3.16 -31.02
N PHE A 219 -1.36 -2.89 -31.44
CA PHE A 219 -0.62 -1.71 -31.03
C PHE A 219 -1.26 -0.46 -31.63
N ASN A 220 -1.67 0.47 -30.76
CA ASN A 220 -2.10 1.79 -31.16
C ASN A 220 -1.02 2.80 -30.77
N PRO A 221 -0.29 3.38 -31.74
CA PRO A 221 0.76 4.37 -31.43
C PRO A 221 0.22 5.62 -30.73
N GLU A 222 -1.07 5.90 -30.82
CA GLU A 222 -1.72 7.02 -30.13
C GLU A 222 -2.09 6.70 -28.66
N LEU A 223 -1.92 5.46 -28.21
CA LEU A 223 -2.22 5.01 -26.84
C LEU A 223 -0.96 4.49 -26.12
N VAL A 224 0.24 4.81 -26.61
CA VAL A 224 1.51 4.43 -25.98
C VAL A 224 1.69 5.14 -24.64
N PHE A 225 1.10 6.32 -24.48
CA PHE A 225 1.13 7.08 -23.24
C PHE A 225 -0.29 7.47 -22.88
N THR A 226 -0.72 7.11 -21.68
CA THR A 226 -2.11 7.25 -21.23
C THR A 226 -2.19 8.07 -19.95
N SER A 227 -3.42 8.40 -19.52
CA SER A 227 -3.62 9.05 -18.21
C SER A 227 -3.12 8.19 -17.04
N ASP A 228 -3.06 6.87 -17.20
CA ASP A 228 -2.54 5.97 -16.18
C ASP A 228 -1.04 6.20 -15.94
N ASP A 229 -0.26 6.38 -17.01
CA ASP A 229 1.16 6.70 -16.95
C ASP A 229 1.40 8.06 -16.28
N VAL A 230 0.56 9.05 -16.59
CA VAL A 230 0.58 10.38 -15.96
C VAL A 230 0.31 10.27 -14.46
N GLU A 231 -0.70 9.50 -14.05
CA GLU A 231 -1.05 9.31 -12.64
C GLU A 231 0.08 8.60 -11.86
N GLY A 232 0.66 7.53 -12.40
CA GLY A 232 1.78 6.82 -11.78
C GLY A 232 3.01 7.70 -11.63
N MET A 233 3.34 8.46 -12.67
CA MET A 233 4.48 9.37 -12.59
C MET A 233 4.26 10.54 -11.65
N ASN A 234 3.05 11.10 -11.60
CA ASN A 234 2.70 12.10 -10.61
C ASN A 234 2.75 11.54 -9.19
N ALA A 235 2.49 10.23 -9.02
CA ALA A 235 2.66 9.58 -7.74
C ALA A 235 4.13 9.45 -7.28
N LEU A 236 5.09 9.48 -8.21
CA LEU A 236 6.52 9.48 -7.92
C LEU A 236 7.13 10.88 -7.79
N TYR A 237 6.79 11.77 -8.70
CA TYR A 237 7.48 13.04 -8.92
C TYR A 237 6.58 14.26 -8.89
N GLY A 238 5.28 14.04 -8.99
CA GLY A 238 4.28 15.09 -8.94
C GLY A 238 4.23 15.77 -7.57
N PRO A 239 3.38 16.79 -7.43
CA PRO A 239 3.21 17.48 -6.17
C PRO A 239 2.85 16.51 -5.05
N TYR A 240 3.75 16.41 -4.08
CA TYR A 240 3.60 15.52 -2.94
C TYR A 240 3.68 16.31 -1.65
N ALA A 241 2.74 15.99 -0.77
CA ALA A 241 2.60 16.48 0.57
C ALA A 241 1.97 15.38 1.42
N THR A 242 2.37 15.37 2.68
CA THR A 242 1.98 14.40 3.68
C THR A 242 1.80 15.14 4.99
N PHE A 243 1.08 14.56 5.93
CA PHE A 243 0.99 15.13 7.27
C PHE A 243 1.35 14.12 8.35
N GLU A 244 1.80 14.65 9.48
CA GLU A 244 2.05 13.90 10.70
C GLU A 244 1.40 14.63 11.88
N ALA A 245 1.19 13.93 12.99
CA ALA A 245 0.82 14.59 14.24
C ALA A 245 2.07 15.12 14.94
N SER A 246 2.01 16.38 15.37
CA SER A 246 3.06 17.03 16.15
C SER A 246 2.80 16.98 17.67
N SER A 247 1.66 16.41 18.09
CA SER A 247 1.31 16.17 19.50
C SER A 247 0.80 14.74 19.76
N GLU A 248 0.48 14.42 21.02
CA GLU A 248 0.01 13.09 21.42
C GLU A 248 -1.34 12.74 20.77
N THR A 249 -1.39 11.62 20.05
CA THR A 249 -2.60 11.14 19.37
C THR A 249 -3.41 10.13 20.18
N TYR A 250 -3.00 9.86 21.43
CA TYR A 250 -3.61 8.87 22.31
C TYR A 250 -3.78 9.47 23.70
N GLY A 251 -5.02 9.67 24.13
CA GLY A 251 -5.27 10.44 25.35
C GLY A 251 -6.72 10.42 25.81
N GLY A 252 -6.97 11.12 26.92
CA GLY A 252 -8.32 11.33 27.46
C GLY A 252 -9.03 12.52 26.81
N VAL A 253 -10.35 12.46 26.69
CA VAL A 253 -11.16 13.60 26.20
C VAL A 253 -11.29 14.72 27.25
N PRO A 254 -11.32 16.00 26.86
CA PRO A 254 -11.00 16.50 25.51
C PRO A 254 -9.51 16.30 25.17
N LEU A 255 -9.23 15.82 23.96
CA LEU A 255 -7.87 15.57 23.46
C LEU A 255 -7.56 16.53 22.31
N GLU A 256 -6.69 17.51 22.54
CA GLU A 256 -6.17 18.40 21.50
C GLU A 256 -5.02 17.72 20.74
N VAL A 257 -5.18 17.58 19.42
CA VAL A 257 -4.14 17.03 18.53
C VAL A 257 -3.77 18.07 17.48
N CYS A 258 -2.47 18.34 17.36
CA CYS A 258 -1.91 19.19 16.32
C CYS A 258 -1.30 18.35 15.20
N PHE A 259 -1.48 18.81 13.97
CA PHE A 259 -1.03 18.19 12.74
C PHE A 259 -0.16 19.18 11.97
N GLU A 260 0.89 18.66 11.36
CA GLU A 260 1.85 19.45 10.58
C GLU A 260 1.95 18.84 9.18
N LEU A 261 1.71 19.67 8.16
CA LEU A 261 1.81 19.29 6.77
C LEU A 261 3.23 19.56 6.25
N SER A 262 3.80 18.60 5.53
CA SER A 262 5.04 18.76 4.78
C SER A 262 4.75 18.65 3.30
N SER A 263 5.32 19.53 2.48
CA SER A 263 5.11 19.55 1.03
C SER A 263 6.40 19.75 0.25
N THR A 264 6.48 19.13 -0.91
CA THR A 264 7.55 19.31 -1.91
C THR A 264 7.18 20.32 -2.99
N SER A 265 5.96 20.85 -2.96
CA SER A 265 5.41 21.77 -3.96
C SER A 265 4.53 22.84 -3.33
N ALA A 266 4.31 23.95 -4.03
CA ALA A 266 3.44 25.03 -3.55
C ALA A 266 1.99 24.54 -3.44
N ILE A 267 1.39 24.74 -2.26
CA ILE A 267 -0.01 24.38 -1.96
C ILE A 267 -0.80 25.67 -1.85
N SER A 268 -1.99 25.71 -2.45
CA SER A 268 -2.89 26.87 -2.40
C SER A 268 -4.02 26.68 -1.39
N GLN A 269 -4.44 25.44 -1.14
CA GLN A 269 -5.52 25.13 -0.22
C GLN A 269 -5.39 23.72 0.37
N VAL A 270 -5.76 23.57 1.64
CA VAL A 270 -5.93 22.29 2.32
C VAL A 270 -7.31 22.20 2.96
N ASN A 271 -7.90 21.01 2.93
CA ASN A 271 -9.20 20.73 3.54
C ASN A 271 -9.09 19.51 4.47
N TRP A 272 -9.17 19.76 5.76
CA TRP A 272 -8.97 18.77 6.83
C TRP A 272 -10.29 18.17 7.28
N SER A 273 -10.37 16.84 7.33
CA SER A 273 -11.45 16.10 7.95
C SER A 273 -10.89 15.19 9.04
N PHE A 274 -11.24 15.49 10.29
CA PHE A 274 -10.69 14.82 11.47
C PHE A 274 -11.36 13.48 11.78
N GLY A 275 -12.51 13.19 11.17
CA GLY A 275 -13.19 11.89 11.25
C GLY A 275 -14.09 11.70 12.47
N ASP A 276 -14.29 12.73 13.29
CA ASP A 276 -15.17 12.76 14.46
C ASP A 276 -16.59 13.26 14.15
N GLY A 277 -16.89 13.55 12.89
CA GLY A 277 -18.18 14.06 12.44
C GLY A 277 -18.31 15.58 12.49
N THR A 278 -17.27 16.31 12.91
CA THR A 278 -17.20 17.77 12.74
C THR A 278 -17.05 18.15 11.26
N ASP A 279 -17.48 19.36 10.91
CA ASP A 279 -17.37 19.86 9.54
C ASP A 279 -15.88 20.01 9.14
N PRO A 280 -15.50 19.64 7.90
CA PRO A 280 -14.13 19.81 7.44
C PRO A 280 -13.65 21.27 7.51
N GLN A 281 -12.38 21.46 7.88
CA GLN A 281 -11.75 22.77 7.96
C GLN A 281 -10.92 23.05 6.71
N THR A 282 -11.31 24.08 5.96
CA THR A 282 -10.61 24.52 4.75
C THR A 282 -9.73 25.73 5.04
N ILE A 283 -8.43 25.61 4.74
CA ILE A 283 -7.42 26.66 4.88
C ILE A 283 -6.89 27.00 3.49
N SER A 284 -6.95 28.26 3.12
CA SER A 284 -6.21 28.78 1.97
C SER A 284 -4.85 29.28 2.41
N LEU A 285 -3.81 28.83 1.73
CA LEU A 285 -2.43 29.18 2.04
C LEU A 285 -2.00 30.42 1.23
N PRO A 286 -1.13 31.28 1.79
CA PRO A 286 -0.52 32.37 1.03
C PRO A 286 0.49 31.82 0.00
N GLU A 287 0.95 32.69 -0.91
CA GLU A 287 1.91 32.35 -1.97
C GLU A 287 3.25 31.80 -1.41
N ASP A 288 3.72 32.37 -0.29
CA ASP A 288 4.89 31.93 0.46
C ASP A 288 4.48 31.49 1.88
N PRO A 289 3.99 30.25 2.07
CA PRO A 289 3.58 29.75 3.38
C PRO A 289 4.79 29.51 4.29
N THR A 290 4.58 29.75 5.58
CA THR A 290 5.50 29.44 6.66
C THR A 290 5.11 28.13 7.35
N ASP A 291 5.98 27.56 8.19
CA ASP A 291 5.69 26.34 8.95
C ASP A 291 4.40 26.48 9.81
N GLU A 292 4.10 27.70 10.28
CA GLU A 292 2.86 27.98 11.03
C GLU A 292 1.60 27.84 10.16
N ASP A 293 1.67 28.17 8.86
CA ASP A 293 0.55 28.03 7.93
C ASP A 293 0.23 26.55 7.62
N TYR A 294 1.22 25.67 7.80
CA TYR A 294 1.10 24.22 7.64
C TYR A 294 0.65 23.48 8.89
N THR A 295 0.43 24.19 10.00
CA THR A 295 0.03 23.60 11.28
C THR A 295 -1.44 23.85 11.59
N ILE A 296 -2.16 22.81 12.00
CA ILE A 296 -3.56 22.91 12.48
C ILE A 296 -3.74 22.06 13.73
N CYS A 297 -4.49 22.56 14.72
CA CYS A 297 -4.87 21.78 15.90
C CYS A 297 -6.40 21.57 15.95
N HIS A 298 -6.82 20.41 16.41
CA HIS A 298 -8.22 20.02 16.55
C HIS A 298 -8.46 19.31 17.89
N GLU A 299 -9.56 19.65 18.56
CA GLU A 299 -9.94 19.07 19.85
C GLU A 299 -11.00 17.98 19.66
N TYR A 300 -10.68 16.76 20.09
CA TYR A 300 -11.60 15.63 20.10
C TYR A 300 -12.33 15.55 21.44
N GLU A 301 -13.63 15.85 21.41
CA GLU A 301 -14.49 15.96 22.60
C GLU A 301 -15.16 14.63 22.99
N GLU A 302 -15.36 13.73 22.03
CA GLU A 302 -15.97 12.42 22.24
C GLU A 302 -14.94 11.30 22.09
N LYS A 303 -15.13 10.19 22.81
CA LYS A 303 -14.27 9.03 22.65
C LYS A 303 -14.43 8.41 21.27
N GLY A 304 -13.33 7.90 20.71
CA GLY A 304 -13.36 7.25 19.41
C GLY A 304 -11.97 6.93 18.87
N GLN A 305 -11.95 6.22 17.75
CA GLN A 305 -10.77 6.06 16.90
C GLN A 305 -11.03 6.77 15.59
N PHE A 306 -10.26 7.82 15.35
CA PHE A 306 -10.52 8.78 14.29
C PHE A 306 -9.53 8.62 13.14
N THR A 307 -10.05 8.68 11.93
CA THR A 307 -9.26 8.67 10.70
C THR A 307 -9.19 10.07 10.15
N VAL A 308 -7.99 10.62 10.08
CA VAL A 308 -7.75 11.96 9.57
C VAL A 308 -7.51 11.88 8.07
N ASN A 309 -8.22 12.71 7.31
CA ASN A 309 -8.00 12.90 5.88
C ASN A 309 -7.68 14.37 5.62
N VAL A 310 -6.72 14.65 4.76
CA VAL A 310 -6.44 15.99 4.26
C VAL A 310 -6.51 15.98 2.74
N THR A 311 -7.36 16.83 2.18
CA THR A 311 -7.37 17.08 0.73
C THR A 311 -6.49 18.28 0.45
N ILE A 312 -5.49 18.09 -0.40
CA ILE A 312 -4.42 19.06 -0.67
C ILE A 312 -4.59 19.51 -2.12
N GLN A 313 -4.58 20.82 -2.31
CA GLN A 313 -4.73 21.46 -3.61
C GLN A 313 -3.59 22.44 -3.84
N GLY A 314 -3.11 22.50 -5.07
CA GLY A 314 -2.13 23.50 -5.48
C GLY A 314 -2.29 23.88 -6.93
N GLU A 315 -1.51 24.87 -7.31
CA GLU A 315 -1.41 25.33 -8.69
C GLU A 315 0.04 25.71 -8.97
N SER A 316 0.53 25.36 -10.16
CA SER A 316 1.81 25.85 -10.65
C SER A 316 1.74 26.06 -12.16
N ASP A 317 2.62 26.89 -12.69
CA ASP A 317 2.67 27.17 -14.13
C ASP A 317 2.88 25.89 -14.97
N ASP A 318 3.68 24.94 -14.45
CA ASP A 318 3.98 23.68 -15.13
C ASP A 318 2.84 22.66 -14.96
N CYS A 319 2.40 22.41 -13.72
CA CYS A 319 1.41 21.34 -13.43
C CYS A 319 -0.06 21.77 -13.67
N GLY A 320 -0.33 23.06 -13.80
CA GLY A 320 -1.69 23.58 -13.67
C GLY A 320 -2.25 23.35 -12.26
N SER A 321 -3.58 23.31 -12.13
CA SER A 321 -4.26 22.99 -10.86
C SER A 321 -4.28 21.49 -10.60
N TRP A 322 -4.00 21.09 -9.37
CA TRP A 322 -3.97 19.68 -8.95
C TRP A 322 -4.60 19.49 -7.56
N GLU A 323 -5.11 18.29 -7.30
CA GLU A 323 -5.75 17.90 -6.04
C GLU A 323 -5.53 16.40 -5.75
N TYR A 324 -5.27 16.05 -4.48
CA TYR A 324 -5.40 14.67 -3.99
C TYR A 324 -5.69 14.63 -2.48
N THR A 325 -6.00 13.45 -1.95
CA THR A 325 -6.26 13.26 -0.51
C THR A 325 -5.23 12.33 0.13
N ASP A 326 -4.55 12.80 1.18
CA ASP A 326 -3.76 11.96 2.08
C ASP A 326 -4.59 11.52 3.30
N ARG A 327 -4.36 10.30 3.80
CA ARG A 327 -5.22 9.64 4.78
C ARG A 327 -4.42 8.81 5.78
N GLN A 328 -4.60 9.11 7.07
CA GLN A 328 -4.06 8.34 8.20
C GLN A 328 -5.19 7.67 8.98
N ARG A 329 -5.28 6.34 8.87
CA ARG A 329 -6.36 5.53 9.48
C ARG A 329 -6.12 5.33 10.97
N ALA A 330 -7.18 5.50 11.77
CA ALA A 330 -7.13 5.34 13.22
C ALA A 330 -5.95 6.08 13.88
N MET A 331 -5.64 7.27 13.35
CA MET A 331 -4.49 8.07 13.74
C MET A 331 -4.63 8.59 15.18
N VAL A 332 -5.84 8.99 15.56
CA VAL A 332 -6.16 9.52 16.89
C VAL A 332 -7.08 8.57 17.64
N VAL A 333 -6.77 8.32 18.91
CA VAL A 333 -7.59 7.55 19.84
C VAL A 333 -7.86 8.41 21.06
N ALA A 334 -9.10 8.88 21.17
CA ALA A 334 -9.56 9.65 22.33
C ALA A 334 -10.42 8.75 23.23
N CYS A 335 -10.19 8.83 24.54
CA CYS A 335 -10.77 7.92 25.50
C CYS A 335 -11.49 8.64 26.64
N GLU A 336 -12.57 8.04 27.12
CA GLU A 336 -13.20 8.41 28.40
C GLU A 336 -12.66 7.51 29.53
N PRO A 337 -12.86 7.89 30.81
CA PRO A 337 -12.71 6.96 31.91
C PRO A 337 -13.54 5.68 31.65
N PRO A 338 -13.04 4.49 32.02
CA PRO A 338 -13.77 3.25 31.83
C PRO A 338 -15.17 3.31 32.46
N ALA A 339 -16.18 2.87 31.71
CA ALA A 339 -17.58 2.86 32.12
C ALA A 339 -18.27 1.57 31.65
N ALA A 340 -19.43 1.25 32.22
CA ALA A 340 -20.18 0.05 31.84
C ALA A 340 -20.68 0.18 30.40
N ALA A 341 -20.66 -0.92 29.65
CA ALA A 341 -21.24 -0.97 28.32
C ALA A 341 -22.76 -0.76 28.40
N GLU A 342 -23.33 -0.21 27.32
CA GLU A 342 -24.77 0.06 27.25
C GLU A 342 -25.60 -1.21 27.53
N GLY A 343 -26.59 -1.09 28.41
CA GLY A 343 -27.49 -2.19 28.77
C GLY A 343 -27.03 -3.03 29.97
N PHE A 344 -25.89 -2.72 30.59
CA PHE A 344 -25.48 -3.30 31.87
C PHE A 344 -25.71 -2.32 33.03
N ASP A 345 -26.08 -2.87 34.19
CA ASP A 345 -26.32 -2.10 35.41
C ASP A 345 -25.02 -1.69 36.15
N GLY A 346 -23.86 -2.21 35.71
CA GLY A 346 -22.56 -1.99 36.34
C GLY A 346 -21.40 -2.50 35.47
N MET A 347 -20.17 -2.24 35.93
CA MET A 347 -18.91 -2.58 35.25
C MET A 347 -18.63 -4.07 35.24
N PHE A 348 -19.25 -4.83 36.14
CA PHE A 348 -19.13 -6.28 36.13
C PHE A 348 -20.29 -6.98 36.81
N SER A 349 -20.41 -8.26 36.49
CA SER A 349 -21.25 -9.22 37.21
C SER A 349 -20.45 -10.47 37.54
N TYR A 350 -21.08 -11.43 38.20
CA TYR A 350 -20.47 -12.71 38.52
C TYR A 350 -21.46 -13.86 38.33
N THR A 351 -20.93 -15.03 37.99
CA THR A 351 -21.68 -16.28 37.97
C THR A 351 -20.97 -17.29 38.87
N PRO A 352 -21.65 -17.87 39.87
CA PRO A 352 -21.08 -18.95 40.65
C PRO A 352 -20.70 -20.16 39.79
N ASP A 353 -19.59 -20.81 40.09
CA ASP A 353 -19.07 -22.03 39.45
C ASP A 353 -18.93 -23.14 40.51
N GLU A 354 -18.29 -24.26 40.19
CA GLU A 354 -18.11 -25.37 41.14
C GLU A 354 -17.26 -25.00 42.38
N GLY A 355 -17.65 -25.53 43.54
CA GLY A 355 -16.97 -25.27 44.82
C GLY A 355 -17.21 -23.86 45.32
N LEU A 356 -16.13 -23.14 45.67
CA LEU A 356 -16.15 -21.73 46.08
C LEU A 356 -15.63 -20.81 44.96
N ILE A 357 -15.72 -21.26 43.71
CA ILE A 357 -15.23 -20.55 42.53
C ILE A 357 -16.35 -19.71 41.94
N TYR A 358 -16.02 -18.50 41.53
CA TYR A 358 -16.94 -17.57 40.88
C TYR A 358 -16.29 -17.02 39.61
N GLN A 359 -16.99 -17.13 38.49
CA GLN A 359 -16.59 -16.50 37.23
C GLN A 359 -16.99 -15.03 37.28
N MET A 360 -15.99 -14.13 37.26
CA MET A 360 -16.21 -12.70 37.10
C MET A 360 -16.45 -12.39 35.63
N VAL A 361 -17.38 -11.49 35.33
CA VAL A 361 -17.72 -11.08 33.96
C VAL A 361 -17.55 -9.57 33.87
N ASN A 362 -16.50 -9.12 33.19
CA ASN A 362 -16.29 -7.69 32.93
C ASN A 362 -17.27 -7.22 31.86
N GLN A 363 -17.97 -6.13 32.16
CA GLN A 363 -19.04 -5.52 31.37
C GLN A 363 -18.67 -4.08 30.96
N ALA A 364 -17.39 -3.70 31.08
CA ALA A 364 -16.93 -2.40 30.62
C ALA A 364 -17.09 -2.22 29.11
N ASP A 365 -17.33 -0.97 28.72
CA ASP A 365 -17.41 -0.53 27.34
C ASP A 365 -16.05 -0.68 26.65
N THR A 366 -16.02 -1.55 25.63
CA THR A 366 -14.85 -1.78 24.77
C THR A 366 -15.08 -1.32 23.33
N THR A 367 -16.05 -0.44 23.09
CA THR A 367 -16.37 0.07 21.74
C THR A 367 -15.17 0.78 21.10
N VAL A 368 -14.30 1.39 21.91
CA VAL A 368 -13.04 2.00 21.47
C VAL A 368 -11.88 1.12 21.94
N TYR A 369 -11.30 0.37 21.00
CA TYR A 369 -10.12 -0.44 21.29
C TYR A 369 -8.95 0.43 21.76
N GLY A 370 -8.23 -0.03 22.78
CA GLY A 370 -7.08 0.68 23.35
C GLY A 370 -7.42 1.61 24.52
N CYS A 371 -8.69 1.89 24.84
CA CYS A 371 -9.03 2.78 25.97
C CYS A 371 -8.96 2.13 27.35
N ILE A 372 -8.82 0.81 27.43
CA ILE A 372 -8.58 0.08 28.67
C ILE A 372 -7.26 -0.67 28.53
N ASP A 373 -6.22 -0.21 29.24
CA ASP A 373 -4.88 -0.81 29.25
C ASP A 373 -4.55 -1.48 30.60
N ARG A 374 -5.35 -1.20 31.63
CA ARG A 374 -5.20 -1.76 32.98
C ARG A 374 -6.47 -2.41 33.43
N VAL A 375 -6.35 -3.67 33.87
CA VAL A 375 -7.44 -4.45 34.47
C VAL A 375 -6.91 -5.14 35.72
N GLN A 376 -7.54 -4.88 36.86
CA GLN A 376 -7.18 -5.50 38.13
C GLN A 376 -8.41 -5.77 38.99
N TRP A 377 -8.50 -6.98 39.50
CA TRP A 377 -9.51 -7.42 40.44
C TRP A 377 -8.89 -7.53 41.82
N ASP A 378 -9.47 -6.88 42.82
CA ASP A 378 -9.06 -6.98 44.21
C ASP A 378 -10.18 -7.61 45.04
N VAL A 379 -9.85 -8.61 45.87
CA VAL A 379 -10.79 -9.32 46.73
C VAL A 379 -10.43 -9.03 48.18
N LEU A 380 -11.37 -8.47 48.93
CA LEU A 380 -11.18 -8.09 50.32
C LEU A 380 -12.14 -8.84 51.25
N LYS A 381 -11.65 -9.18 52.44
CA LYS A 381 -12.46 -9.64 53.58
C LYS A 381 -12.45 -8.54 54.64
N GLY A 382 -13.55 -7.79 54.73
CA GLY A 382 -13.55 -6.51 55.45
C GLY A 382 -12.64 -5.50 54.74
N ASP A 383 -11.53 -5.12 55.38
CA ASP A 383 -10.51 -4.21 54.83
C ASP A 383 -9.20 -4.94 54.45
N GLU A 384 -9.11 -6.24 54.73
CA GLU A 384 -7.92 -7.04 54.40
C GLU A 384 -7.97 -7.48 52.93
N LEU A 385 -6.95 -7.13 52.15
CA LEU A 385 -6.75 -7.63 50.79
C LEU A 385 -6.32 -9.10 50.83
N ILE A 386 -7.16 -9.98 50.30
CA ILE A 386 -6.96 -11.42 50.28
C ILE A 386 -6.27 -11.86 48.98
N GLN A 387 -6.68 -11.27 47.86
CA GLN A 387 -6.18 -11.65 46.54
C GLN A 387 -6.29 -10.47 45.56
N SER A 388 -5.33 -10.39 44.64
CA SER A 388 -5.40 -9.53 43.46
C SER A 388 -5.14 -10.35 42.20
N VAL A 389 -5.92 -10.11 41.14
CA VAL A 389 -5.81 -10.81 39.86
C VAL A 389 -5.88 -9.82 38.71
N SER A 390 -4.92 -9.87 37.78
CA SER A 390 -4.99 -9.10 36.53
C SER A 390 -5.40 -10.02 35.38
N ALA A 391 -6.67 -9.91 34.98
CA ALA A 391 -7.25 -10.65 33.86
C ALA A 391 -8.57 -9.97 33.44
N TRP A 392 -8.98 -10.10 32.17
CA TRP A 392 -10.23 -9.49 31.70
C TRP A 392 -11.46 -10.01 32.44
N SER A 393 -11.57 -11.32 32.65
CA SER A 393 -12.72 -11.96 33.30
C SER A 393 -12.27 -13.26 34.00
N PRO A 394 -11.63 -13.15 35.19
CA PRO A 394 -11.06 -14.30 35.88
C PRO A 394 -12.10 -15.18 36.57
N LYS A 395 -11.70 -16.42 36.86
CA LYS A 395 -12.31 -17.22 37.93
C LYS A 395 -11.59 -16.91 39.23
N ILE A 396 -12.36 -16.62 40.28
CA ILE A 396 -11.86 -16.31 41.62
C ILE A 396 -12.37 -17.38 42.58
N GLU A 397 -11.48 -18.01 43.33
CA GLU A 397 -11.82 -18.97 44.38
C GLU A 397 -11.82 -18.28 45.74
N PHE A 398 -12.95 -18.29 46.45
CA PHE A 398 -13.02 -17.72 47.78
C PHE A 398 -12.48 -18.68 48.85
N PRO A 399 -11.70 -18.19 49.84
CA PRO A 399 -11.08 -19.06 50.86
C PRO A 399 -12.05 -19.77 51.80
N GLU A 400 -13.19 -19.15 52.12
CA GLU A 400 -14.13 -19.63 53.12
C GLU A 400 -15.57 -19.56 52.59
N GLU A 401 -16.42 -20.49 53.03
CA GLU A 401 -17.87 -20.47 52.79
C GLU A 401 -18.59 -19.52 53.78
N ASP A 402 -19.80 -19.07 53.41
CA ASP A 402 -20.69 -18.23 54.22
C ASP A 402 -20.04 -16.93 54.71
N THR A 403 -19.12 -16.40 53.89
CA THR A 403 -18.36 -15.19 54.18
C THR A 403 -18.64 -14.15 53.11
N ASP A 404 -18.85 -12.89 53.53
CA ASP A 404 -19.02 -11.77 52.61
C ASP A 404 -17.63 -11.25 52.17
N TYR A 405 -17.38 -11.27 50.87
CA TYR A 405 -16.18 -10.70 50.24
C TYR A 405 -16.56 -9.48 49.41
N ARG A 406 -15.74 -8.43 49.49
CA ARG A 406 -15.84 -7.27 48.60
C ARG A 406 -14.93 -7.54 47.41
N VAL A 407 -15.50 -7.56 46.21
CA VAL A 407 -14.75 -7.71 44.97
C VAL A 407 -14.76 -6.38 44.25
N ILE A 408 -13.58 -5.85 43.94
CA ILE A 408 -13.40 -4.55 43.29
C ILE A 408 -12.76 -4.77 41.92
N LEU A 409 -13.43 -4.31 40.86
CA LEU A 409 -12.85 -4.21 39.51
C LEU A 409 -12.26 -2.82 39.33
N ASN A 410 -10.93 -2.73 39.21
CA ASN A 410 -10.19 -1.52 38.90
C ASN A 410 -9.79 -1.53 37.42
N LEU A 411 -10.37 -0.63 36.63
CA LEU A 411 -9.99 -0.39 35.24
C LEU A 411 -9.23 0.92 35.10
N GLY A 412 -8.35 0.99 34.09
CA GLY A 412 -7.63 2.19 33.75
C GLY A 412 -7.21 2.24 32.29
N GLY A 413 -6.93 3.46 31.86
CA GLY A 413 -6.44 3.79 30.53
C GLY A 413 -6.12 5.29 30.41
N PRO A 414 -5.86 5.77 29.20
CA PRO A 414 -5.52 7.17 28.92
C PRO A 414 -6.66 8.14 29.28
N GLY A 415 -7.91 7.67 29.18
CA GLY A 415 -9.09 8.45 29.57
C GLY A 415 -9.27 8.58 31.08
N GLY A 416 -8.50 7.84 31.89
CA GLY A 416 -8.58 7.86 33.34
C GLY A 416 -8.80 6.47 33.93
N VAL A 417 -9.35 6.43 35.14
CA VAL A 417 -9.46 5.21 35.94
C VAL A 417 -10.87 5.11 36.52
N HIS A 418 -11.36 3.89 36.69
CA HIS A 418 -12.64 3.62 37.32
C HIS A 418 -12.54 2.37 38.20
N ALA A 419 -13.17 2.39 39.36
CA ALA A 419 -13.26 1.24 40.24
C ALA A 419 -14.73 1.00 40.62
N GLU A 420 -15.19 -0.24 40.49
CA GLU A 420 -16.52 -0.65 40.91
C GLU A 420 -16.43 -1.82 41.89
N GLU A 421 -17.33 -1.88 42.87
CA GLU A 421 -17.34 -2.89 43.93
C GLU A 421 -18.69 -3.62 43.98
N LEU A 422 -18.63 -4.95 44.14
CA LEU A 422 -19.76 -5.79 44.54
C LEU A 422 -19.42 -6.62 45.77
N THR A 423 -20.38 -6.76 46.68
CA THR A 423 -20.28 -7.71 47.81
C THR A 423 -20.85 -9.06 47.40
N ILE A 424 -20.04 -10.11 47.52
CA ILE A 424 -20.39 -11.48 47.20
C ILE A 424 -20.33 -12.33 48.46
N ARG A 425 -21.44 -12.96 48.81
CA ARG A 425 -21.47 -13.98 49.87
C ARG A 425 -21.07 -15.33 49.27
N SER A 426 -19.97 -15.90 49.75
CA SER A 426 -19.48 -17.19 49.28
C SER A 426 -20.41 -18.34 49.71
N THR A 427 -20.75 -19.23 48.78
CA THR A 427 -21.62 -20.39 49.00
C THR A 427 -21.03 -21.58 48.26
N PHE A 428 -20.90 -22.74 48.91
CA PHE A 428 -20.34 -23.92 48.24
C PHE A 428 -21.34 -24.49 47.23
N ILE A 429 -20.93 -24.53 45.96
CA ILE A 429 -21.73 -25.10 44.87
C ILE A 429 -21.27 -26.51 44.56
N LYS A 430 -22.22 -27.44 44.61
CA LYS A 430 -21.96 -28.82 44.21
C LYS A 430 -21.95 -28.89 42.68
N PRO A 431 -20.98 -29.59 42.06
CA PRO A 431 -21.03 -29.84 40.64
C PRO A 431 -22.32 -30.61 40.30
N ASP A 432 -23.05 -30.15 39.29
CA ASP A 432 -24.22 -30.87 38.81
C ASP A 432 -23.79 -32.24 38.30
N SER A 433 -24.31 -33.30 38.91
CA SER A 433 -24.18 -34.67 38.43
C SER A 433 -25.04 -34.89 37.17
N ALA A 434 -24.74 -34.18 36.08
CA ALA A 434 -25.49 -34.25 34.84
C ALA A 434 -24.61 -34.66 33.65
N CYS A 435 -24.00 -35.85 33.77
CA CYS A 435 -23.71 -36.74 32.65
C CYS A 435 -23.81 -38.20 33.12
N SER A 436 -25.03 -38.62 33.52
CA SER A 436 -25.34 -40.04 33.67
C SER A 436 -25.62 -40.63 32.29
N VAL A 437 -24.57 -41.05 31.59
CA VAL A 437 -24.72 -41.86 30.37
C VAL A 437 -25.18 -43.27 30.80
N VAL A 438 -26.47 -43.54 30.53
CA VAL A 438 -27.12 -44.85 30.32
C VAL A 438 -26.71 -45.99 31.26
N THR A 439 -27.57 -46.29 32.23
CA THR A 439 -27.66 -47.63 32.82
C THR A 439 -27.97 -48.64 31.71
N THR A 440 -27.03 -49.53 31.42
CA THR A 440 -27.28 -50.70 30.58
C THR A 440 -28.02 -51.75 31.42
N ASP A 441 -29.35 -51.81 31.28
CA ASP A 441 -30.11 -53.00 31.68
C ASP A 441 -30.19 -53.94 30.46
N PRO A 442 -29.55 -55.12 30.49
CA PRO A 442 -29.45 -56.01 29.34
C PRO A 442 -30.71 -56.87 29.22
N LYS A 443 -31.89 -56.26 29.01
CA LYS A 443 -33.14 -57.01 28.87
C LYS A 443 -34.20 -56.45 27.91
N GLU A 444 -33.86 -55.61 26.94
CA GLU A 444 -34.74 -55.44 25.77
C GLU A 444 -33.93 -55.41 24.48
N MET A 445 -33.60 -56.62 24.04
CA MET A 445 -33.08 -56.89 22.71
C MET A 445 -34.17 -57.65 21.97
N PHE A 446 -35.00 -56.98 21.16
CA PHE A 446 -35.51 -57.52 19.90
C PHE A 446 -36.37 -56.54 19.06
N LEU A 447 -35.98 -56.44 17.78
CA LEU A 447 -36.73 -56.03 16.55
C LEU A 447 -37.26 -54.59 16.52
N ILE A 448 -36.84 -53.75 15.57
CA ILE A 448 -37.28 -53.69 14.15
C ILE A 448 -36.23 -52.80 13.45
N GLY A 449 -35.55 -53.15 12.36
CA GLY A 449 -36.07 -53.32 11.00
C GLY A 449 -35.11 -52.60 10.03
N LEU A 450 -34.52 -53.35 9.10
CA LEU A 450 -33.69 -52.85 8.00
C LEU A 450 -34.45 -51.84 7.14
N LEU A 451 -33.88 -50.66 6.88
CA LEU A 451 -34.19 -49.85 5.70
C LEU A 451 -32.94 -49.14 5.16
N THR A 452 -32.41 -49.74 4.08
CA THR A 452 -31.85 -49.14 2.86
C THR A 452 -31.16 -47.78 2.91
N LEU A 453 -29.86 -47.82 2.63
CA LEU A 453 -29.03 -46.74 2.08
C LEU A 453 -29.53 -46.29 0.69
N LEU A 454 -29.61 -44.98 0.46
CA LEU A 454 -29.48 -44.32 -0.85
C LEU A 454 -29.01 -42.85 -0.64
N PRO A 455 -28.21 -42.28 -1.56
CA PRO A 455 -27.39 -41.08 -1.33
C PRO A 455 -28.13 -39.77 -1.65
N VAL A 456 -27.72 -38.69 -0.99
CA VAL A 456 -28.17 -37.33 -1.26
C VAL A 456 -27.46 -36.79 -2.51
N ALA A 457 -28.24 -36.53 -3.56
CA ALA A 457 -27.78 -35.87 -4.77
C ALA A 457 -27.82 -34.33 -4.63
N VAL A 458 -26.74 -33.72 -5.10
CA VAL A 458 -26.50 -32.29 -5.31
C VAL A 458 -27.60 -31.63 -6.14
N ARG A 459 -28.08 -30.45 -5.74
CA ARG A 459 -28.96 -29.62 -6.57
C ARG A 459 -28.32 -28.24 -6.82
N ARG A 460 -27.72 -28.10 -8.00
CA ARG A 460 -27.40 -26.81 -8.65
C ARG A 460 -28.68 -26.01 -8.88
N ARG A 461 -28.68 -24.70 -8.59
CA ARG A 461 -29.64 -23.74 -9.15
C ARG A 461 -28.96 -22.95 -10.28
N LYS A 462 -29.61 -22.97 -11.44
CA LYS A 462 -29.29 -22.23 -12.66
C LYS A 462 -29.72 -20.76 -12.55
N GLN A 463 -28.91 -19.89 -13.17
CA GLN A 463 -29.28 -18.58 -13.70
C GLN A 463 -30.46 -18.67 -14.68
N ILE A 464 -31.25 -17.59 -14.76
CA ILE A 464 -32.23 -17.32 -15.81
C ILE A 464 -31.89 -15.95 -16.41
N SER A 465 -31.77 -15.97 -17.75
CA SER A 465 -31.83 -14.92 -18.79
C SER A 465 -31.16 -13.57 -18.54
#